data_AF-A0A7L3NY97-F1
#
_entry.id   AF-A0A7L3NY97-F1
#
_cell.length_a   1.000
_cell.length_b   1.000
_cell.length_c   1.000
_cell.angle_alpha   90.00
_cell.angle_beta   90.00
_cell.angle_gamma   90.00
#
_symmetry.space_group_name_H-M   'P 1'
#
loop_
_entity.id
_entity.type
_entity.pdbx_description
1 polymer ?
#
loop_
_entity_poly.entity_id
_entity_poly.type
_entity_poly.pdbx_seq_one_letter_code
_entity_poly.pdbx_strand_id
1 'polypeptide(L)'
;AMDHDRNKTLLLELQRAAGTGNDRCADCGRPDPAWASYKLGIFICLHCSGIHRNLPAITRVKSLRLDFWENDLIEFMKSHGNLCAKAKYEAKVPPYYYIPQSSDSLVLREQWIRAKYEREEFVATRVCQDPCTAGSREGLLWKLGPGRKQFHKRHFLLSAREGLMKYYGKDSRGPKAVISVESLNAMFQELKIGHAHGLQITYNTDGQTRNLFVYHESGK
;
A
#
# COMPACT_ATOMS: atom_id res chain seq x y z
N ALA A 1 22.11 -27.33 18.24
CA ALA A 1 21.72 -28.01 16.99
C ALA A 1 20.27 -28.51 17.04
N MET A 2 19.88 -29.38 18.00
CA MET A 2 18.51 -29.90 18.11
C MET A 2 17.41 -28.82 18.28
N ASP A 3 17.62 -27.80 19.12
CA ASP A 3 16.60 -26.75 19.32
C ASP A 3 16.34 -25.90 18.06
N HIS A 4 17.36 -25.74 17.21
CA HIS A 4 17.25 -24.93 16.00
C HIS A 4 16.33 -25.58 14.96
N ASP A 5 16.48 -26.90 14.74
CA ASP A 5 15.62 -27.63 13.81
C ASP A 5 14.20 -27.77 14.37
N ARG A 6 14.05 -27.92 15.69
CA ARG A 6 12.74 -27.89 16.36
C ARG A 6 12.03 -26.56 16.12
N ASN A 7 12.70 -25.43 16.34
CA ASN A 7 12.10 -24.11 16.22
C ASN A 7 11.69 -23.79 14.78
N LYS A 8 12.46 -24.25 13.79
CA LYS A 8 12.06 -24.17 12.38
C LYS A 8 10.79 -24.95 12.09
N THR A 9 10.69 -26.19 12.59
CA THR A 9 9.47 -27.00 12.43
C THR A 9 8.26 -26.31 13.04
N LEU A 10 8.38 -25.80 14.28
CA LEU A 10 7.31 -25.07 14.96
C LEU A 10 6.84 -23.84 14.17
N LEU A 11 7.75 -23.05 13.60
CA LEU A 11 7.37 -21.89 12.78
C LEU A 11 6.61 -22.28 11.52
N LEU A 12 7.03 -23.36 10.86
CA LEU A 12 6.35 -23.86 9.67
C LEU A 12 4.97 -24.41 10.00
N GLU A 13 4.80 -25.05 11.17
CA GLU A 13 3.50 -25.46 11.68
C GLU A 13 2.61 -24.25 11.98
N LEU A 14 3.13 -23.21 12.65
CA LEU A 14 2.40 -21.97 12.92
C LEU A 14 2.00 -21.23 11.65
N GLN A 15 2.87 -21.22 10.63
CA GLN A 15 2.60 -20.63 9.33
C GLN A 15 1.46 -21.35 8.59
N ARG A 16 1.30 -22.65 8.81
CA ARG A 16 0.28 -23.50 8.13
C ARG A 16 -0.95 -23.79 9.00
N ALA A 17 -0.95 -23.35 10.25
CA ALA A 17 -2.02 -23.63 11.19
C ALA A 17 -3.35 -23.08 10.68
N ALA A 18 -4.34 -23.97 10.52
CA ALA A 18 -5.65 -23.63 10.01
C ALA A 18 -6.34 -22.57 10.89
N GLY A 19 -7.09 -21.67 10.26
CA GLY A 19 -7.85 -20.63 10.98
C GLY A 19 -7.02 -19.48 11.56
N THR A 20 -5.70 -19.46 11.36
CA THR A 20 -4.82 -18.38 11.87
C THR A 20 -4.56 -17.26 10.87
N GLY A 21 -4.86 -17.49 9.57
CA GLY A 21 -4.53 -16.59 8.46
C GLY A 21 -3.03 -16.45 8.18
N ASN A 22 -2.18 -17.24 8.85
CA ASN A 22 -0.72 -17.20 8.68
C ASN A 22 -0.25 -17.83 7.36
N ASP A 23 -1.13 -18.57 6.69
CA ASP A 23 -0.90 -19.21 5.39
C ASP A 23 -0.87 -18.22 4.23
N ARG A 24 -1.25 -16.95 4.49
CA ARG A 24 -1.20 -15.85 3.52
C ARG A 24 -0.44 -14.67 4.11
N CYS A 25 0.32 -13.98 3.28
CA CYS A 25 1.06 -12.78 3.65
C CYS A 25 0.13 -11.72 4.27
N ALA A 26 0.48 -11.23 5.46
CA ALA A 26 -0.28 -10.24 6.21
C ALA A 26 -0.51 -8.91 5.47
N ASP A 27 0.29 -8.61 4.44
CA ASP A 27 0.25 -7.30 3.77
C ASP A 27 -0.32 -7.34 2.36
N CYS A 28 -0.16 -8.45 1.62
CA CYS A 28 -0.60 -8.53 0.22
C CYS A 28 -1.34 -9.82 -0.14
N GLY A 29 -1.63 -10.68 0.85
CA GLY A 29 -2.40 -11.91 0.66
C GLY A 29 -1.72 -13.00 -0.18
N ARG A 30 -0.45 -12.84 -0.58
CA ARG A 30 0.33 -13.88 -1.27
C ARG A 30 0.36 -15.15 -0.43
N PRO A 31 0.03 -16.34 -0.97
CA PRO A 31 0.10 -17.59 -0.22
C PRO A 31 1.53 -17.95 0.17
N ASP A 32 1.65 -18.83 1.17
CA ASP A 32 2.90 -19.42 1.65
C ASP A 32 4.01 -18.41 1.99
N PRO A 33 3.75 -17.46 2.91
CA PRO A 33 4.77 -16.52 3.37
C PRO A 33 5.97 -17.25 3.98
N ALA A 34 7.17 -16.98 3.46
CA ALA A 34 8.42 -17.61 3.90
C ALA A 34 9.24 -16.73 4.88
N TRP A 35 8.69 -15.60 5.31
CA TRP A 35 9.31 -14.65 6.22
C TRP A 35 8.34 -14.27 7.33
N ALA A 36 8.85 -13.80 8.45
CA ALA A 36 8.05 -13.23 9.52
C ALA A 36 8.68 -11.96 10.07
N SER A 37 7.82 -11.04 10.53
CA SER A 37 8.25 -9.94 11.39
C SER A 37 8.06 -10.35 12.84
N TYR A 38 9.16 -10.58 13.54
CA TYR A 38 9.14 -11.02 14.95
C TYR A 38 8.92 -9.88 15.94
N LYS A 39 8.86 -8.62 15.48
CA LYS A 39 8.40 -7.48 16.30
C LYS A 39 6.90 -7.25 16.21
N LEU A 40 6.31 -7.54 15.05
CA LEU A 40 4.88 -7.34 14.79
C LEU A 40 4.07 -8.63 14.98
N GLY A 41 4.72 -9.80 14.97
CA GLY A 41 4.06 -11.09 15.13
C GLY A 41 3.30 -11.51 13.88
N ILE A 42 3.83 -11.22 12.69
CA ILE A 42 3.17 -11.47 11.40
C ILE A 42 4.04 -12.30 10.45
N PHE A 43 3.38 -13.08 9.59
CA PHE A 43 3.95 -13.84 8.50
C PHE A 43 3.75 -13.10 7.17
N ILE A 44 4.84 -12.89 6.43
CA ILE A 44 4.89 -12.05 5.23
C ILE A 44 5.68 -12.72 4.11
N CYS A 45 5.39 -12.36 2.87
CA CYS A 45 6.11 -12.90 1.72
C CYS A 45 7.49 -12.24 1.56
N LEU A 46 8.34 -12.80 0.68
CA LEU A 46 9.67 -12.26 0.41
C LEU A 46 9.64 -10.78 -0.01
N HIS A 47 8.71 -10.39 -0.89
CA HIS A 47 8.62 -9.00 -1.36
C HIS A 47 8.23 -8.02 -0.23
N CYS A 48 7.21 -8.34 0.57
CA CYS A 48 6.82 -7.49 1.71
C CYS A 48 7.91 -7.46 2.78
N SER A 49 8.64 -8.56 2.99
CA SER A 49 9.83 -8.55 3.87
C SER A 49 10.87 -7.50 3.43
N GLY A 50 11.02 -7.28 2.12
CA GLY A 50 11.89 -6.24 1.56
C GLY A 50 11.45 -4.84 1.95
N ILE A 51 10.15 -4.56 1.92
CA ILE A 51 9.59 -3.28 2.36
C ILE A 51 9.78 -3.11 3.88
N HIS A 52 9.51 -4.14 4.67
CA HIS A 52 9.71 -4.11 6.12
C HIS A 52 11.18 -3.83 6.52
N ARG A 53 12.17 -4.25 5.72
CA ARG A 53 13.59 -3.92 5.97
C ARG A 53 13.85 -2.41 5.92
N ASN A 54 13.05 -1.65 5.17
CA ASN A 54 13.13 -0.18 5.09
C ASN A 54 12.44 0.54 6.26
N LEU A 55 11.90 -0.20 7.24
CA LEU A 55 11.21 0.32 8.43
C LEU A 55 11.85 -0.20 9.75
N PRO A 56 13.17 -0.06 9.95
CA PRO A 56 13.90 -0.73 11.03
C PRO A 56 13.48 -0.30 12.44
N ALA A 57 12.92 0.90 12.59
CA ALA A 57 12.41 1.40 13.87
C ALA A 57 11.15 0.64 14.32
N ILE A 58 10.33 0.18 13.37
CA ILE A 58 9.00 -0.41 13.62
C ILE A 58 9.06 -1.93 13.62
N THR A 59 9.77 -2.52 12.67
CA THR A 59 9.69 -3.96 12.36
C THR A 59 11.07 -4.57 12.18
N ARG A 60 11.19 -5.86 12.46
CA ARG A 60 12.38 -6.67 12.18
C ARG A 60 11.95 -8.00 11.59
N VAL A 61 12.62 -8.44 10.53
CA VAL A 61 12.23 -9.64 9.78
C VAL A 61 13.28 -10.73 9.88
N LYS A 62 12.84 -11.99 9.86
CA LYS A 62 13.66 -13.20 9.74
C LYS A 62 13.00 -14.16 8.74
N SER A 63 13.79 -14.90 7.99
CA SER A 63 13.36 -16.03 7.17
C SER A 63 12.95 -17.18 8.07
N LEU A 64 11.83 -17.83 7.76
CA LEU A 64 11.35 -18.98 8.53
C LEU A 64 12.29 -20.19 8.42
N ARG A 65 13.08 -20.28 7.35
CA ARG A 65 13.92 -21.45 7.04
C ARG A 65 15.41 -21.17 7.15
N LEU A 66 15.84 -19.98 6.77
CA LEU A 66 17.25 -19.65 6.60
C LEU A 66 17.88 -19.03 7.86
N ASP A 67 17.09 -18.36 8.70
CA ASP A 67 17.59 -17.68 9.89
C ASP A 67 17.47 -18.55 11.15
N PHE A 68 18.29 -18.22 12.14
CA PHE A 68 18.20 -18.77 13.49
C PHE A 68 17.06 -18.10 14.27
N TRP A 69 16.28 -18.90 15.00
CA TRP A 69 15.16 -18.45 15.81
C TRP A 69 15.31 -18.88 17.27
N GLU A 70 15.39 -17.89 18.14
CA GLU A 70 15.42 -18.01 19.59
C GLU A 70 14.04 -18.45 20.11
N ASN A 71 13.99 -19.22 21.20
CA ASN A 71 12.74 -19.72 21.78
C ASN A 71 11.75 -18.59 22.10
N ASP A 72 12.22 -17.47 22.67
CA ASP A 72 11.35 -16.33 23.02
C ASP A 72 10.67 -15.71 21.79
N LEU A 73 11.35 -15.71 20.63
CA LEU A 73 10.73 -15.25 19.39
C LEU A 73 9.66 -16.21 18.90
N ILE A 74 9.86 -17.53 19.09
CA ILE A 74 8.84 -18.53 18.76
C ILE A 74 7.60 -18.34 19.63
N GLU A 75 7.76 -18.16 20.94
CA GLU A 75 6.64 -17.92 21.86
C GLU A 75 5.92 -16.60 21.55
N PHE A 76 6.66 -15.57 21.15
CA PHE A 76 6.04 -14.34 20.65
C PHE A 76 5.21 -14.59 19.39
N MET A 77 5.73 -15.34 18.41
CA MET A 77 4.97 -15.68 17.20
C MET A 77 3.74 -16.54 17.49
N LYS A 78 3.80 -17.46 18.48
CA LYS A 78 2.65 -18.29 18.92
C LYS A 78 1.51 -17.48 19.53
N SER A 79 1.86 -16.47 20.32
CA SER A 79 0.88 -15.59 20.98
C SER A 79 0.34 -14.49 20.07
N HIS A 80 0.90 -14.35 18.87
CA HIS A 80 0.49 -13.39 17.85
C HIS A 80 0.08 -14.13 16.56
N GLY A 81 0.04 -13.42 15.44
CA GLY A 81 -0.32 -13.97 14.14
C GLY A 81 -1.03 -12.94 13.27
N ASN A 82 -1.26 -13.33 12.02
CA ASN A 82 -1.79 -12.43 11.01
C ASN A 82 -3.20 -11.93 11.34
N LEU A 83 -4.07 -12.78 11.88
CA LEU A 83 -5.41 -12.35 12.30
C LEU A 83 -5.38 -11.42 13.52
N CYS A 84 -4.46 -11.64 14.47
CA CYS A 84 -4.27 -10.73 15.60
C CYS A 84 -3.80 -9.35 15.11
N ALA A 85 -2.81 -9.33 14.20
CA ALA A 85 -2.34 -8.09 13.59
C ALA A 85 -3.42 -7.41 12.77
N LYS A 86 -4.25 -8.16 12.04
CA LYS A 86 -5.39 -7.63 11.29
C LYS A 86 -6.41 -6.97 12.22
N ALA A 87 -6.78 -7.64 13.31
CA ALA A 87 -7.71 -7.09 14.30
C ALA A 87 -7.21 -5.77 14.93
N LYS A 88 -5.90 -5.58 15.03
CA LYS A 88 -5.29 -4.35 15.57
C LYS A 88 -5.07 -3.26 14.50
N TYR A 89 -4.32 -3.59 13.45
CA TYR A 89 -3.81 -2.64 12.46
C TYR A 89 -4.74 -2.42 11.27
N GLU A 90 -5.81 -3.19 11.14
CA GLU A 90 -6.86 -3.02 10.12
C GLU A 90 -8.25 -2.82 10.75
N ALA A 91 -8.31 -2.42 12.03
CA ALA A 91 -9.56 -2.31 12.79
C ALA A 91 -10.57 -1.31 12.19
N LYS A 92 -10.06 -0.23 11.58
CA LYS A 92 -10.85 0.88 11.01
C LYS A 92 -10.47 1.21 9.57
N VAL A 93 -10.18 0.19 8.75
CA VAL A 93 -9.91 0.40 7.32
C VAL A 93 -11.21 0.88 6.65
N PRO A 94 -11.24 2.07 6.02
CA PRO A 94 -12.43 2.53 5.34
C PRO A 94 -12.82 1.62 4.17
N PRO A 95 -14.12 1.43 3.86
CA PRO A 95 -14.57 0.55 2.77
C PRO A 95 -14.01 0.90 1.39
N TYR A 96 -13.65 2.17 1.16
CA TYR A 96 -13.09 2.67 -0.09
C TYR A 96 -11.56 2.65 -0.13
N TYR A 97 -10.89 2.28 0.97
CA TYR A 97 -9.43 2.21 1.00
C TYR A 97 -8.95 0.99 0.19
N TYR A 98 -8.07 1.22 -0.77
CA TYR A 98 -7.55 0.15 -1.61
C TYR A 98 -6.57 -0.74 -0.84
N ILE A 99 -6.90 -2.02 -0.67
CA ILE A 99 -6.02 -3.03 -0.05
C ILE A 99 -5.24 -3.75 -1.16
N PRO A 100 -3.90 -3.61 -1.20
CA PRO A 100 -3.11 -4.14 -2.30
C PRO A 100 -3.02 -5.66 -2.30
N GLN A 101 -3.00 -6.22 -3.51
CA GLN A 101 -2.75 -7.63 -3.81
C GLN A 101 -1.28 -7.86 -4.11
N SER A 102 -0.87 -9.13 -4.15
CA SER A 102 0.54 -9.48 -4.40
C SER A 102 1.06 -9.12 -5.79
N SER A 103 0.16 -8.90 -6.75
CA SER A 103 0.44 -8.46 -8.12
C SER A 103 0.50 -6.94 -8.27
N ASP A 104 0.11 -6.19 -7.25
CA ASP A 104 0.09 -4.73 -7.31
C ASP A 104 1.50 -4.13 -7.28
N SER A 105 1.54 -2.89 -7.73
CA SER A 105 2.74 -2.06 -7.79
C SER A 105 3.46 -1.99 -6.45
N LEU A 106 4.77 -1.72 -6.48
CA LEU A 106 5.57 -1.68 -5.26
C LEU A 106 5.09 -0.53 -4.36
N VAL A 107 4.78 0.63 -4.95
CA VAL A 107 4.30 1.81 -4.22
C VAL A 107 3.00 1.54 -3.46
N LEU A 108 2.05 0.80 -4.04
CA LEU A 108 0.80 0.44 -3.36
C LEU A 108 1.06 -0.44 -2.13
N ARG A 109 1.88 -1.49 -2.30
CA ARG A 109 2.24 -2.38 -1.19
C ARG A 109 3.05 -1.67 -0.11
N GLU A 110 3.96 -0.77 -0.49
CA GLU A 110 4.74 0.02 0.47
C GLU A 110 3.85 0.97 1.28
N GLN A 111 2.99 1.74 0.61
CA GLN A 111 2.13 2.69 1.32
C GLN A 111 1.12 2.00 2.22
N TRP A 112 0.63 0.82 1.86
CA TRP A 112 -0.21 0.01 2.73
C TRP A 112 0.51 -0.44 4.01
N ILE A 113 1.73 -0.96 3.88
CA ILE A 113 2.57 -1.38 5.02
C ILE A 113 2.86 -0.19 5.94
N ARG A 114 3.21 0.97 5.36
CA ARG A 114 3.44 2.20 6.13
C ARG A 114 2.15 2.71 6.79
N ALA A 115 1.02 2.68 6.10
CA ALA A 115 -0.27 3.08 6.67
C ALA A 115 -0.63 2.22 7.89
N LYS A 116 -0.44 0.89 7.80
CA LYS A 116 -0.70 -0.05 8.89
C LYS A 116 0.23 0.13 10.08
N TYR A 117 1.54 0.13 9.86
CA TYR A 117 2.49 -0.06 10.97
C TYR A 117 3.32 1.17 11.32
N GLU A 118 3.61 2.06 10.37
CA GLU A 118 4.37 3.29 10.62
C GLU A 118 3.46 4.43 11.06
N ARG A 119 2.34 4.61 10.36
CA ARG A 119 1.38 5.69 10.61
C ARG A 119 0.18 5.24 11.44
N GLU A 120 0.00 3.93 11.58
CA GLU A 120 -1.10 3.31 12.34
C GLU A 120 -2.47 3.92 12.01
N GLU A 121 -2.73 4.17 10.73
CA GLU A 121 -3.91 4.93 10.27
C GLU A 121 -5.25 4.28 10.65
N PHE A 122 -5.26 2.96 10.82
CA PHE A 122 -6.49 2.17 10.97
C PHE A 122 -6.64 1.51 12.35
N VAL A 123 -5.82 1.88 13.33
CA VAL A 123 -5.96 1.34 14.70
C VAL A 123 -7.17 1.99 15.39
N ALA A 124 -7.88 1.21 16.23
CA ALA A 124 -9.14 1.66 16.83
C ALA A 124 -9.01 2.92 17.71
N THR A 125 -7.86 3.13 18.33
CA THR A 125 -7.57 4.25 19.24
C THR A 125 -7.31 5.57 18.52
N ARG A 126 -7.07 5.58 17.21
CA ARG A 126 -6.93 6.82 16.45
C ARG A 126 -8.30 7.37 16.05
N VAL A 127 -8.44 8.69 16.18
CA VAL A 127 -9.50 9.44 15.51
C VAL A 127 -9.17 9.39 14.03
N CYS A 128 -9.98 8.69 13.22
CA CYS A 128 -9.85 8.74 11.78
C CYS A 128 -10.10 10.18 11.33
N GLN A 129 -9.04 10.91 11.01
CA GLN A 129 -9.14 12.07 10.15
C GLN A 129 -9.34 11.53 8.74
N ASP A 130 -10.55 11.08 8.43
CA ASP A 130 -10.85 10.61 7.10
C ASP A 130 -10.66 11.78 6.11
N PRO A 131 -9.72 11.67 5.16
CA PRO A 131 -9.52 12.75 4.21
C PRO A 131 -10.69 12.90 3.24
N CYS A 132 -11.58 11.90 3.12
CA CYS A 132 -12.84 12.04 2.38
C CYS A 132 -13.83 12.95 3.13
N THR A 133 -13.86 12.94 4.47
CA THR A 133 -14.57 13.98 5.25
C THR A 133 -14.04 15.40 5.07
N ALA A 134 -12.81 15.59 4.55
CA ALA A 134 -12.26 16.93 4.29
C ALA A 134 -12.82 17.59 3.00
N GLY A 135 -13.68 16.92 2.24
CA GLY A 135 -14.50 17.50 1.17
C GLY A 135 -13.76 17.76 -0.15
N SER A 136 -12.46 18.06 -0.12
CA SER A 136 -11.61 18.26 -1.30
C SER A 136 -10.15 17.95 -0.99
N ARG A 137 -9.40 17.43 -1.97
CA ARG A 137 -7.94 17.31 -1.93
C ARG A 137 -7.33 18.03 -3.12
N GLU A 138 -6.24 18.75 -2.90
CA GLU A 138 -5.50 19.42 -3.96
C GLU A 138 -4.00 19.21 -3.84
N GLY A 139 -3.27 19.40 -4.93
CA GLY A 139 -1.83 19.22 -4.95
C GLY A 139 -1.21 19.38 -6.33
N LEU A 140 0.12 19.42 -6.36
CA LEU A 140 0.89 19.50 -7.59
C LEU A 140 1.31 18.11 -8.05
N LEU A 141 0.99 17.75 -9.29
CA LEU A 141 1.47 16.53 -9.94
C LEU A 141 2.26 16.88 -11.19
N TRP A 142 3.30 16.10 -11.46
CA TRP A 142 4.00 16.13 -12.73
C TRP A 142 3.14 15.42 -13.77
N LYS A 143 2.64 16.16 -14.76
CA LYS A 143 1.76 15.65 -15.81
C LYS A 143 2.48 15.63 -17.16
N LEU A 144 2.36 14.52 -17.88
CA LEU A 144 2.85 14.40 -19.25
C LEU A 144 2.11 15.37 -20.19
N GLY A 145 2.87 16.20 -20.91
CA GLY A 145 2.36 17.12 -21.93
C GLY A 145 2.07 16.44 -23.26
N PRO A 146 1.19 17.02 -24.10
CA PRO A 146 0.96 16.52 -25.46
C PRO A 146 2.21 16.71 -26.34
N GLY A 147 2.60 15.68 -27.09
CA GLY A 147 3.58 15.75 -28.17
C GLY A 147 5.06 15.50 -27.83
N ARG A 148 5.58 15.93 -26.66
CA ARG A 148 7.05 15.93 -26.39
C ARG A 148 7.56 14.97 -25.30
N LYS A 149 6.71 14.08 -24.77
CA LYS A 149 7.04 13.21 -23.62
C LYS A 149 7.67 13.94 -22.41
N GLN A 150 7.44 15.25 -22.26
CA GLN A 150 7.96 16.04 -21.16
C GLN A 150 6.90 16.24 -20.07
N PHE A 151 7.30 16.04 -18.82
CA PHE A 151 6.46 16.27 -17.66
C PHE A 151 6.51 17.73 -17.21
N HIS A 152 5.36 18.24 -16.80
CA HIS A 152 5.25 19.58 -16.24
C HIS A 152 4.39 19.56 -14.98
N LYS A 153 4.77 20.35 -13.97
CA LYS A 153 3.94 20.51 -12.76
C LYS A 153 2.59 21.13 -13.12
N ARG A 154 1.51 20.54 -12.63
CA ARG A 154 0.13 21.00 -12.78
C ARG A 154 -0.58 20.89 -11.44
N HIS A 155 -1.41 21.86 -11.12
CA HIS A 155 -2.26 21.81 -9.94
C HIS A 155 -3.48 20.93 -10.24
N PHE A 156 -3.76 19.98 -9.37
CA PHE A 156 -4.93 19.11 -9.42
C PHE A 156 -5.80 19.38 -8.19
N LEU A 157 -7.11 19.34 -8.38
CA LEU A 157 -8.12 19.46 -7.35
C LEU A 157 -9.12 18.31 -7.54
N LEU A 158 -9.26 17.46 -6.54
CA LEU A 158 -10.30 16.44 -6.42
C LEU A 158 -11.32 16.94 -5.41
N SER A 159 -12.52 17.29 -5.87
CA SER A 159 -13.63 17.75 -5.02
C SER A 159 -14.60 16.60 -4.82
N ALA A 160 -14.69 16.09 -3.58
CA ALA A 160 -15.66 15.07 -3.22
C ALA A 160 -17.09 15.63 -3.23
N ARG A 161 -17.26 16.90 -2.81
CA ARG A 161 -18.57 17.58 -2.84
C ARG A 161 -19.12 17.70 -4.27
N GLU A 162 -18.26 18.05 -5.23
CA GLU A 162 -18.69 18.20 -6.62
C GLU A 162 -18.68 16.89 -7.40
N GLY A 163 -17.99 15.85 -6.92
CA GLY A 163 -17.75 14.62 -7.68
C GLY A 163 -16.85 14.86 -8.89
N LEU A 164 -15.95 15.84 -8.83
CA LEU A 164 -15.13 16.29 -9.95
C LEU A 164 -13.64 16.31 -9.62
N MET A 165 -12.83 15.93 -10.60
CA MET A 165 -11.39 16.20 -10.63
C MET A 165 -11.09 17.27 -11.68
N LYS A 166 -10.35 18.32 -11.29
CA LYS A 166 -9.93 19.42 -12.16
C LYS A 166 -8.41 19.50 -12.17
N TYR A 167 -7.83 19.93 -13.29
CA TYR A 167 -6.43 20.34 -13.29
C TYR A 167 -6.21 21.66 -14.02
N TYR A 168 -5.20 22.41 -13.59
CA TYR A 168 -4.91 23.76 -14.04
C TYR A 168 -3.54 23.81 -14.72
N GLY A 169 -3.44 24.63 -15.77
CA GLY A 169 -2.15 25.01 -16.36
C GLY A 169 -1.45 26.05 -15.48
N LYS A 170 -0.15 26.28 -15.73
CA LYS A 170 0.65 27.25 -14.96
C LYS A 170 0.01 28.64 -14.92
N ASP A 171 -0.52 29.10 -16.07
CA ASP A 171 -1.04 30.46 -16.24
C ASP A 171 -2.51 30.46 -16.72
N SER A 172 -3.28 29.43 -16.37
CA SER A 172 -4.67 29.30 -16.85
C SER A 172 -5.67 30.02 -15.95
N ARG A 173 -6.49 30.91 -16.54
CA ARG A 173 -7.64 31.56 -15.87
C ARG A 173 -8.75 30.59 -15.41
N GLY A 174 -8.73 29.34 -15.87
CA GLY A 174 -9.69 28.30 -15.52
C GLY A 174 -9.12 26.89 -15.69
N PRO A 175 -9.88 25.85 -15.31
CA PRO A 175 -9.41 24.47 -15.41
C PRO A 175 -9.16 24.08 -16.87
N LYS A 176 -8.04 23.38 -17.12
CA LYS A 176 -7.71 22.81 -18.43
C LYS A 176 -8.54 21.57 -18.74
N ALA A 177 -8.98 20.84 -17.72
CA ALA A 177 -9.98 19.80 -17.84
C ALA A 177 -10.80 19.74 -16.54
N VAL A 178 -12.07 19.37 -16.69
CA VAL A 178 -13.01 19.05 -15.60
C VAL A 178 -13.49 17.64 -15.88
N ILE A 179 -13.26 16.73 -14.94
CA ILE A 179 -13.39 15.29 -15.14
C ILE A 179 -14.34 14.75 -14.07
N SER A 180 -15.41 14.06 -14.47
CA SER A 180 -16.30 13.38 -13.53
C SER A 180 -15.59 12.20 -12.90
N VAL A 181 -15.64 12.11 -11.57
CA VAL A 181 -15.08 11.00 -10.78
C VAL A 181 -15.78 9.67 -11.12
N GLU A 182 -17.07 9.71 -11.48
CA GLU A 182 -17.83 8.51 -11.86
C GLU A 182 -17.26 7.80 -13.10
N SER A 183 -16.71 8.59 -14.03
CA SER A 183 -16.11 8.09 -15.27
C SER A 183 -14.60 7.87 -15.18
N LEU A 184 -14.01 8.20 -14.02
CA LEU A 184 -12.57 8.20 -13.82
C LEU A 184 -12.13 6.83 -13.31
N ASN A 185 -11.04 6.32 -13.89
CA ASN A 185 -10.30 5.18 -13.37
C ASN A 185 -8.83 5.57 -13.21
N ALA A 186 -8.15 4.98 -12.23
CA ALA A 186 -6.77 5.28 -11.90
C ALA A 186 -6.00 3.98 -11.64
N MET A 187 -4.81 3.85 -12.25
CA MET A 187 -3.98 2.66 -12.14
C MET A 187 -2.49 3.04 -12.13
N PHE A 188 -1.72 2.46 -11.23
CA PHE A 188 -0.27 2.62 -11.25
C PHE A 188 0.34 1.92 -12.46
N GLN A 189 1.22 2.64 -13.17
CA GLN A 189 1.78 2.24 -14.46
C GLN A 189 3.28 2.63 -14.51
N GLU A 190 4.04 2.15 -13.52
CA GLU A 190 5.42 2.56 -13.26
C GLU A 190 6.33 2.39 -14.49
N LEU A 191 6.28 1.23 -15.15
CA LEU A 191 7.11 0.91 -16.32
C LEU A 191 6.74 1.77 -17.55
N LYS A 192 5.44 1.97 -17.79
CA LYS A 192 4.95 2.74 -18.94
C LYS A 192 5.29 4.23 -18.82
N ILE A 193 5.26 4.73 -17.59
CA ILE A 193 5.53 6.15 -17.28
C ILE A 193 7.04 6.38 -17.08
N GLY A 194 7.80 5.34 -16.74
CA GLY A 194 9.22 5.44 -16.42
C GLY A 194 9.47 6.08 -15.06
N HIS A 195 8.54 5.93 -14.11
CA HIS A 195 8.64 6.51 -12.77
C HIS A 195 7.98 5.62 -11.71
N ALA A 196 8.62 5.44 -10.55
CA ALA A 196 8.16 4.55 -9.49
C ALA A 196 6.77 4.90 -8.92
N HIS A 197 6.36 6.16 -9.03
CA HIS A 197 5.03 6.64 -8.62
C HIS A 197 4.15 7.03 -9.82
N GLY A 198 4.42 6.44 -10.99
CA GLY A 198 3.65 6.71 -12.19
C GLY A 198 2.20 6.22 -12.05
N LEU A 199 1.25 7.13 -12.21
CA LEU A 199 -0.18 6.87 -12.21
C LEU A 199 -0.78 7.25 -13.57
N GLN A 200 -1.50 6.30 -14.18
CA GLN A 200 -2.34 6.55 -15.33
C GLN A 200 -3.76 6.79 -14.86
N ILE A 201 -4.30 7.97 -15.17
CA ILE A 201 -5.70 8.30 -14.96
C ILE A 201 -6.40 8.26 -16.31
N THR A 202 -7.46 7.47 -16.41
CA THR A 202 -8.28 7.35 -17.61
C THR A 202 -9.67 7.88 -17.34
N TYR A 203 -10.23 8.63 -18.27
CA TYR A 203 -11.58 9.17 -18.17
C TYR A 203 -12.21 9.29 -19.55
N ASN A 204 -13.53 9.30 -19.62
CA ASN A 204 -14.25 9.42 -20.87
C ASN A 204 -14.68 10.87 -21.14
N THR A 205 -14.56 11.31 -22.39
CA THR A 205 -15.04 12.62 -22.85
C THR A 205 -15.54 12.45 -24.28
N ASP A 206 -16.80 12.80 -24.53
CA ASP A 206 -17.45 12.69 -25.84
C ASP A 206 -17.31 11.29 -26.48
N GLY A 207 -17.49 10.25 -25.67
CA GLY A 207 -17.37 8.85 -26.11
C GLY A 207 -15.93 8.37 -26.36
N GLN A 208 -14.91 9.20 -26.09
CA GLN A 208 -13.50 8.84 -26.23
C GLN A 208 -12.79 8.73 -24.88
N THR A 209 -12.05 7.65 -24.68
CA THR A 209 -11.18 7.50 -23.50
C THR A 209 -9.92 8.35 -23.63
N ARG A 210 -9.72 9.24 -22.67
CA ARG A 210 -8.53 10.08 -22.54
C ARG A 210 -7.60 9.52 -21.47
N ASN A 211 -6.29 9.74 -21.65
CA ASN A 211 -5.27 9.29 -20.72
C ASN A 211 -4.48 10.48 -20.15
N LEU A 212 -4.36 10.55 -18.84
CA LEU A 212 -3.39 11.39 -18.16
C LEU A 212 -2.32 10.49 -17.55
N PHE A 213 -1.06 10.78 -17.85
CA PHE A 213 0.07 10.16 -17.19
C PHE A 213 0.63 11.19 -16.21
N VAL A 214 0.61 10.85 -14.93
CA VAL A 214 1.06 11.72 -13.85
C VAL A 214 1.99 10.98 -12.90
N TYR A 215 2.80 11.72 -12.15
CA TYR A 215 3.51 11.18 -11.00
C TYR A 215 3.72 12.28 -9.94
N HIS A 216 4.09 11.83 -8.75
CA HIS A 216 4.61 12.68 -7.68
C HIS A 216 6.01 12.17 -7.26
N GLU A 217 6.89 13.06 -6.81
CA GLU A 217 8.26 12.69 -6.39
C GLU A 217 8.22 11.77 -5.16
N SER A 218 7.21 11.97 -4.29
CA SER A 218 6.95 11.16 -3.10
C SER A 218 5.78 10.21 -3.35
N GLY A 219 5.91 8.97 -2.88
CA GLY A 219 4.80 8.02 -2.78
C GLY A 219 3.92 8.23 -1.54
N LYS A 220 4.38 9.06 -0.58
CA LYS A 220 3.55 9.62 0.50
C LYS A 220 2.66 10.72 -0.04
#